data_AF-A0A2E4FSR3-F1
#
_entry.id   AF-A0A2E4FSR3-F1
#
_cell.length_a   1.000
_cell.length_b   1.000
_cell.length_c   1.000
_cell.angle_alpha   90.00
_cell.angle_beta   90.00
_cell.angle_gamma   90.00
#
_symmetry.space_group_name_H-M   'P 1'
#
loop_
_entity.id
_entity.type
_entity.pdbx_description
1 polymer ?
#
loop_
_entity_poly.entity_id
_entity_poly.type
_entity_poly.pdbx_seq_one_letter_code
_entity_poly.pdbx_strand_id
1 'polypeptide(L)'
;MTARTKGAPPLSHRRLTAKQSLAVVRERLQTYADRGVFRGFSEQAPLAGRHRFRFSWLGVRSLSLDYTPETGTFLFRNLLPGIPARSSLSRDLQGFVAGRSSPRLPPHRRVDRRRARIGCVPSRGAVSVELVATRNHHEYGVNRVVNLAHEIFLYLHTYQPEYMWKHFDAPQE
;
A
#
# COMPACT_ATOMS: atom_id res chain seq x y z
N MET A 1 -27.36 29.45 -38.05
CA MET A 1 -26.27 28.45 -38.07
C MET A 1 -25.34 28.72 -36.90
N THR A 2 -25.32 27.84 -35.90
CA THR A 2 -24.25 27.83 -34.89
C THR A 2 -24.12 26.39 -34.38
N ALA A 3 -23.03 25.74 -34.77
CA ALA A 3 -22.75 24.35 -34.49
C ALA A 3 -22.39 24.17 -33.00
N ARG A 4 -23.10 23.26 -32.33
CA ARG A 4 -22.73 22.76 -31.00
C ARG A 4 -21.50 21.87 -31.13
N THR A 5 -20.37 22.28 -30.57
CA THR A 5 -19.19 21.44 -30.39
C THR A 5 -19.52 20.37 -29.35
N LYS A 6 -19.70 19.12 -29.78
CA LYS A 6 -19.76 17.94 -28.90
C LYS A 6 -18.40 17.82 -28.20
N GLY A 7 -18.37 18.00 -26.89
CA GLY A 7 -17.20 17.69 -26.07
C GLY A 7 -16.80 16.22 -26.27
N ALA A 8 -15.50 15.98 -26.45
CA ALA A 8 -14.95 14.63 -26.57
C ALA A 8 -15.38 13.78 -25.36
N PRO A 9 -15.75 12.50 -25.56
CA PRO A 9 -16.09 11.62 -24.45
C PRO A 9 -14.89 11.50 -23.50
N PRO A 10 -15.11 11.43 -22.18
CA PRO A 10 -14.02 11.25 -21.23
C PRO A 10 -13.26 9.97 -21.59
N LEU A 11 -11.92 10.03 -21.55
CA LEU A 11 -11.02 8.91 -21.81
C LEU A 11 -11.55 7.68 -21.07
N SER A 12 -12.10 6.73 -21.83
CA SER A 12 -12.51 5.44 -21.33
C SER A 12 -11.26 4.76 -20.81
N HIS A 13 -11.01 4.87 -19.50
CA HIS A 13 -10.01 4.04 -18.85
C HIS A 13 -10.51 2.61 -18.98
N ARG A 14 -10.02 1.93 -20.03
CA ARG A 14 -10.29 0.52 -20.31
C ARG A 14 -10.14 -0.24 -18.99
N ARG A 15 -11.24 -0.84 -18.54
CA ARG A 15 -11.20 -1.73 -17.38
C ARG A 15 -10.25 -2.87 -17.72
N LEU A 16 -9.27 -3.05 -16.87
CA LEU A 16 -8.32 -4.13 -16.94
C LEU A 16 -9.02 -5.41 -16.47
N THR A 17 -8.71 -6.53 -17.11
CA THR A 17 -9.07 -7.84 -16.57
C THR A 17 -8.17 -8.17 -15.37
N ALA A 18 -8.55 -9.12 -14.53
CA ALA A 18 -7.72 -9.59 -13.41
C ALA A 18 -6.27 -9.90 -13.84
N LYS A 19 -6.10 -10.58 -14.98
CA LYS A 19 -4.78 -10.89 -15.56
C LYS A 19 -3.99 -9.64 -15.95
N GLN A 20 -4.65 -8.65 -16.55
CA GLN A 20 -4.00 -7.38 -16.93
C GLN A 20 -3.66 -6.54 -15.69
N SER A 21 -4.55 -6.47 -14.71
CA SER A 21 -4.31 -5.78 -13.45
C SER A 21 -3.12 -6.37 -12.70
N LEU A 22 -3.02 -7.70 -12.66
CA LEU A 22 -1.87 -8.41 -12.11
C LEU A 22 -0.57 -8.11 -12.87
N ALA A 23 -0.59 -8.10 -14.20
CA ALA A 23 0.59 -7.75 -14.99
C ALA A 23 1.10 -6.34 -14.66
N VAL A 24 0.21 -5.36 -14.56
CA VAL A 24 0.54 -3.98 -14.17
C VAL A 24 1.13 -3.92 -12.76
N VAL A 25 0.53 -4.63 -11.80
CA VAL A 25 1.06 -4.67 -10.42
C VAL A 25 2.43 -5.33 -10.35
N ARG A 26 2.63 -6.45 -11.06
CA ARG A 26 3.93 -7.13 -11.16
C ARG A 26 5.00 -6.20 -11.72
N GLU A 27 4.74 -5.57 -12.85
CA GLU A 27 5.68 -4.65 -13.50
C GLU A 27 6.07 -3.49 -12.57
N ARG A 28 5.09 -2.92 -11.86
CA ARG A 28 5.34 -1.84 -10.89
C ARG A 28 6.19 -2.31 -9.71
N LEU A 29 5.90 -3.48 -9.14
CA LEU A 29 6.71 -4.05 -8.05
C LEU A 29 8.12 -4.42 -8.51
N GLN A 30 8.26 -4.97 -9.72
CA GLN A 30 9.55 -5.28 -10.35
C GLN A 30 10.38 -4.00 -10.53
N THR A 31 9.76 -2.89 -10.94
CA THR A 31 10.45 -1.59 -11.06
C THR A 31 11.09 -1.15 -9.74
N TYR A 32 10.46 -1.40 -8.58
CA TYR A 32 11.08 -1.11 -7.28
C TYR A 32 12.26 -2.04 -7.00
N ALA A 33 12.18 -3.31 -7.41
CA ALA A 33 13.28 -4.26 -7.28
C ALA A 33 14.48 -3.89 -8.16
N ASP A 34 14.23 -3.56 -9.43
CA ASP A 34 15.26 -3.17 -10.40
C ASP A 34 16.01 -1.90 -9.98
N ARG A 35 15.33 -1.00 -9.27
CA ARG A 35 15.92 0.21 -8.67
C ARG A 35 16.64 -0.05 -7.35
N GLY A 36 16.71 -1.30 -6.88
CA GLY A 36 17.33 -1.67 -5.61
C GLY A 36 16.53 -1.28 -4.36
N VAL A 37 15.30 -0.78 -4.51
CA VAL A 37 14.42 -0.43 -3.38
C VAL A 37 13.96 -1.71 -2.67
N PHE A 38 13.56 -2.72 -3.43
CA PHE A 38 13.22 -4.05 -2.92
C PHE A 38 14.36 -5.02 -3.18
N ARG A 39 14.80 -5.73 -2.14
CA ARG A 39 15.82 -6.78 -2.25
C ARG A 39 15.16 -8.15 -2.18
N GLY A 40 15.67 -9.13 -2.93
CA GLY A 40 15.12 -10.50 -2.93
C GLY A 40 13.65 -10.57 -3.39
N PHE A 41 13.26 -9.72 -4.33
CA PHE A 41 11.89 -9.69 -4.85
C PHE A 41 11.52 -11.03 -5.49
N SER A 42 10.40 -11.59 -5.07
CA SER A 42 9.86 -12.85 -5.59
C SER A 42 8.33 -12.86 -5.52
N GLU A 43 7.72 -13.58 -6.46
CA GLU A 43 6.29 -13.90 -6.42
C GLU A 43 6.11 -15.37 -6.03
N GLN A 44 5.18 -15.63 -5.12
CA GLN A 44 4.80 -16.99 -4.74
C GLN A 44 3.60 -17.46 -5.57
N ALA A 45 3.44 -18.78 -5.68
CA ALA A 45 2.27 -19.39 -6.32
C ALA A 45 0.98 -18.83 -5.70
N PRO A 46 -0.02 -18.46 -6.53
CA PRO A 46 -1.25 -17.87 -6.04
C PRO A 46 -2.04 -18.88 -5.21
N LEU A 47 -2.65 -18.40 -4.13
CA LEU A 47 -3.52 -19.20 -3.27
C LEU A 47 -4.90 -18.56 -3.22
N ALA A 48 -5.92 -19.27 -3.71
CA ALA A 48 -7.31 -18.77 -3.77
C ALA A 48 -7.43 -17.38 -4.44
N GLY A 49 -6.81 -17.22 -5.62
CA GLY A 49 -6.82 -15.95 -6.39
C GLY A 49 -5.94 -14.83 -5.83
N ARG A 50 -5.28 -15.06 -4.68
CA ARG A 50 -4.38 -14.08 -4.07
C ARG A 50 -2.94 -14.36 -4.47
N HIS A 51 -2.32 -13.36 -5.07
CA HIS A 51 -0.90 -13.33 -5.39
C HIS A 51 -0.12 -12.79 -4.20
N ARG A 52 1.00 -13.41 -3.85
CA ARG A 52 1.86 -12.92 -2.76
C ARG A 52 3.24 -12.59 -3.30
N PHE A 53 3.67 -11.37 -3.03
CA PHE A 53 5.00 -10.87 -3.31
C PHE A 53 5.81 -10.80 -2.03
N ARG A 54 7.07 -11.22 -2.08
CA ARG A 54 8.01 -11.17 -0.97
C ARG A 54 9.25 -10.41 -1.37
N PHE A 55 9.76 -9.60 -0.44
CA PHE A 55 10.95 -8.78 -0.61
C PHE A 55 11.41 -8.26 0.75
N SER A 56 12.68 -7.91 0.87
CA SER A 56 13.21 -7.16 2.01
C SER A 56 13.25 -5.68 1.67
N TRP A 57 12.72 -4.86 2.57
CA TRP A 57 12.63 -3.40 2.44
C TRP A 57 12.38 -2.80 3.84
N LEU A 58 12.92 -1.61 4.12
CA LEU A 58 12.74 -0.87 5.38
C LEU A 58 13.27 -1.57 6.65
N GLY A 59 14.13 -2.57 6.50
CA GLY A 59 14.76 -3.30 7.60
C GLY A 59 15.30 -4.65 7.14
N VAL A 60 15.72 -5.47 8.10
CA VAL A 60 16.29 -6.82 7.83
C VAL A 60 15.22 -7.87 7.53
N ARG A 61 13.99 -7.65 7.98
CA ARG A 61 12.90 -8.62 7.85
C ARG A 61 12.29 -8.58 6.47
N SER A 62 12.02 -9.76 5.91
CA SER A 62 11.25 -9.89 4.68
C SER A 62 9.80 -9.49 4.90
N LEU A 63 9.30 -8.61 4.04
CA LEU A 63 7.91 -8.17 3.98
C LEU A 63 7.12 -9.05 2.99
N SER A 64 5.81 -9.10 3.19
CA SER A 64 4.90 -9.80 2.27
C SER A 64 3.75 -8.88 1.89
N LEU A 65 3.61 -8.62 0.59
CA LEU A 65 2.49 -7.89 0.01
C LEU A 65 1.60 -8.87 -0.72
N ASP A 66 0.34 -8.94 -0.30
CA ASP A 66 -0.66 -9.65 -1.06
C ASP A 66 -1.38 -8.74 -2.02
N TYR A 67 -1.79 -9.31 -3.15
CA TYR A 67 -2.66 -8.67 -4.10
C TYR A 67 -3.73 -9.64 -4.59
N THR A 68 -4.98 -9.20 -4.53
CA THR A 68 -6.13 -9.91 -5.11
C THR A 68 -6.65 -9.08 -6.29
N PRO A 69 -6.39 -9.50 -7.55
CA PRO A 69 -6.76 -8.73 -8.73
C PRO A 69 -8.26 -8.45 -8.86
N GLU A 70 -9.10 -9.41 -8.46
CA GLU A 70 -10.56 -9.36 -8.58
C GLU A 70 -11.17 -8.23 -7.75
N THR A 71 -10.62 -7.99 -6.57
CA THR A 71 -11.10 -6.95 -5.65
C THR A 71 -10.25 -5.69 -5.69
N GLY A 72 -9.05 -5.75 -6.27
CA GLY A 72 -8.06 -4.68 -6.19
C GLY A 72 -7.48 -4.50 -4.79
N THR A 73 -7.57 -5.51 -3.92
CA THR A 73 -7.08 -5.44 -2.55
C THR A 73 -5.59 -5.72 -2.49
N PHE A 74 -4.86 -4.80 -1.85
CA PHE A 74 -3.48 -4.92 -1.44
C PHE A 74 -3.42 -5.08 0.07
N LEU A 75 -2.65 -6.04 0.57
CA LEU A 75 -2.47 -6.24 2.01
C LEU A 75 -1.00 -6.46 2.33
N PHE A 76 -0.36 -5.47 2.94
CA PHE A 76 0.92 -5.67 3.60
C PHE A 76 0.68 -6.46 4.88
N ARG A 77 0.94 -7.77 4.81
CA ARG A 77 0.67 -8.69 5.90
C ARG A 77 1.65 -8.50 7.04
N ASN A 78 1.10 -8.40 8.26
CA ASN A 78 1.84 -8.33 9.51
C ASN A 78 3.00 -7.31 9.42
N LEU A 79 2.74 -6.18 8.74
CA LEU A 79 3.75 -5.16 8.46
C LEU A 79 4.40 -4.66 9.76
N LEU A 80 3.59 -4.51 10.80
CA LEU A 80 4.01 -3.98 12.09
C LEU A 80 3.78 -5.02 13.20
N PRO A 81 4.81 -5.76 13.62
CA PRO A 81 4.72 -6.78 14.66
C PRO A 81 4.51 -6.14 16.05
N GLY A 82 4.06 -6.93 17.02
CA GLY A 82 4.10 -6.56 18.43
C GLY A 82 3.19 -5.41 18.86
N ILE A 83 2.26 -4.96 18.00
CA ILE A 83 1.29 -3.91 18.34
C ILE A 83 -0.03 -4.56 18.79
N PRO A 84 -0.41 -4.47 20.07
CA PRO A 84 -1.71 -4.95 20.54
C PRO A 84 -2.84 -4.09 19.97
N ALA A 85 -3.94 -4.73 19.55
CA ALA A 85 -5.04 -4.07 18.82
C ALA A 85 -5.67 -2.85 19.54
N ARG A 86 -5.61 -2.80 20.88
CA ARG A 86 -6.18 -1.73 21.72
C ARG A 86 -5.15 -0.83 22.42
N SER A 87 -3.87 -0.91 22.01
CA SER A 87 -2.82 -0.03 22.54
C SER A 87 -2.98 1.42 22.06
N SER A 88 -2.36 2.38 22.75
CA SER A 88 -2.22 3.76 22.27
C SER A 88 -1.60 3.80 20.88
N LEU A 89 -0.48 3.10 20.69
CA LEU A 89 0.21 2.99 19.41
C LEU A 89 -0.69 2.50 18.27
N SER A 90 -1.55 1.49 18.53
CA SER A 90 -2.52 1.02 17.53
C SER A 90 -3.51 2.12 17.12
N ARG A 91 -4.02 2.90 18.08
CA ARG A 91 -4.94 4.02 17.81
C ARG A 91 -4.24 5.16 17.06
N ASP A 92 -3.02 5.50 17.45
CA ASP A 92 -2.24 6.57 16.82
C ASP A 92 -1.90 6.21 15.37
N LEU A 93 -1.51 4.96 15.13
CA LEU A 93 -1.27 4.43 13.79
C LEU A 93 -2.54 4.45 12.93
N GLN A 94 -3.68 4.00 13.47
CA GLN A 94 -4.96 4.05 12.75
C GLN A 94 -5.33 5.50 12.39
N GLY A 95 -5.13 6.44 13.31
CA GLY A 95 -5.33 7.87 13.07
C GLY A 95 -4.41 8.42 11.99
N PHE A 96 -3.12 8.07 12.04
CA PHE A 96 -2.13 8.46 11.03
C PHE A 96 -2.52 7.97 9.64
N VAL A 97 -2.82 6.67 9.50
CA VAL A 97 -3.22 6.04 8.24
C VAL A 97 -4.51 6.65 7.71
N ALA A 98 -5.56 6.74 8.52
CA ALA A 98 -6.82 7.37 8.12
C ALA A 98 -6.61 8.84 7.66
N GLY A 99 -5.71 9.56 8.33
CA GLY A 99 -5.31 10.92 8.00
C GLY A 99 -4.68 11.07 6.61
N ARG A 100 -4.10 10.02 6.03
CA ARG A 100 -3.51 10.06 4.67
C ARG A 100 -4.54 10.28 3.56
N SER A 101 -5.83 10.12 3.86
CA SER A 101 -6.94 10.45 2.96
C SER A 101 -7.59 11.80 3.24
N SER A 102 -7.04 12.61 4.17
CA SER A 102 -7.63 13.89 4.59
C SER A 102 -7.50 14.96 3.51
N PRO A 103 -8.55 15.74 3.21
CA PRO A 103 -8.48 16.85 2.26
C PRO A 103 -7.52 17.97 2.69
N ARG A 104 -7.08 17.98 3.95
CA ARG A 104 -6.07 18.91 4.47
C ARG A 104 -4.65 18.63 3.94
N LEU A 105 -4.39 17.41 3.46
CA LEU A 105 -3.12 17.08 2.82
C LEU A 105 -3.09 17.58 1.37
N PRO A 106 -1.93 18.07 0.87
CA PRO A 106 -1.74 18.39 -0.53
C PRO A 106 -2.12 17.22 -1.45
N PRO A 107 -2.67 17.46 -2.66
CA PRO A 107 -3.15 16.39 -3.55
C PRO A 107 -2.11 15.29 -3.81
N HIS A 108 -0.84 15.65 -3.97
CA HIS A 108 0.25 14.69 -4.25
C HIS A 108 0.65 13.84 -3.03
N ARG A 109 0.33 14.27 -1.79
CA ARG A 109 0.53 13.49 -0.55
C ARG A 109 -0.74 12.82 -0.05
N ARG A 110 -1.87 13.04 -0.70
CA ARG A 110 -3.19 12.57 -0.27
C ARG A 110 -3.60 11.31 -1.03
N VAL A 111 -4.18 10.35 -0.33
CA VAL A 111 -4.89 9.23 -0.98
C VAL A 111 -6.23 9.76 -1.49
N ASP A 112 -6.41 9.76 -2.81
CA ASP A 112 -7.71 10.02 -3.43
C ASP A 112 -8.69 8.87 -3.13
N ARG A 113 -9.71 9.16 -2.32
CA ARG A 113 -10.77 8.22 -1.93
C ARG A 113 -11.59 7.69 -3.10
N ARG A 114 -11.56 8.34 -4.27
CA ARG A 114 -12.19 7.86 -5.50
C ARG A 114 -11.39 6.77 -6.20
N ARG A 115 -10.09 6.68 -5.92
CA ARG A 115 -9.13 5.75 -6.53
C ARG A 115 -8.68 4.65 -5.58
N ALA A 116 -8.64 4.91 -4.27
CA ALA A 116 -8.35 3.88 -3.28
C ALA A 116 -8.95 4.18 -1.91
N ARG A 117 -9.17 3.12 -1.13
CA ARG A 117 -9.46 3.17 0.31
C ARG A 117 -8.28 2.55 1.05
N ILE A 118 -7.97 3.05 2.24
CA ILE A 118 -6.84 2.57 3.05
C ILE A 118 -7.27 2.32 4.49
N GLY A 119 -6.59 1.41 5.17
CA GLY A 119 -6.85 1.11 6.57
C GLY A 119 -5.78 0.24 7.21
N CYS A 120 -5.90 0.08 8.53
CA CYS A 120 -5.14 -0.89 9.29
C CYS A 120 -6.04 -2.10 9.59
N VAL A 121 -5.48 -3.29 9.43
CA VAL A 121 -6.16 -4.54 9.78
C VAL A 121 -5.40 -5.15 10.96
N PRO A 122 -5.97 -5.12 12.18
CA PRO A 122 -5.36 -5.78 13.33
C PRO A 122 -5.34 -7.29 13.10
N SER A 123 -4.21 -7.90 13.43
CA SER A 123 -3.96 -9.34 13.42
C SER A 123 -3.41 -9.74 14.79
N ARG A 124 -3.40 -11.03 15.14
CA ARG A 124 -2.96 -11.51 16.46
C ARG A 124 -1.53 -11.04 16.76
N GLY A 125 -1.39 -9.97 17.55
CA GLY A 125 -0.11 -9.37 17.91
C GLY A 125 0.62 -8.64 16.78
N ALA A 126 -0.07 -8.23 15.70
CA ALA A 126 0.52 -7.46 14.61
C ALA A 126 -0.53 -6.58 13.93
N VAL A 127 -0.08 -5.60 13.16
CA VAL A 127 -0.95 -4.79 12.30
C VAL A 127 -0.54 -4.99 10.85
N SER A 128 -1.54 -5.31 10.02
CA SER A 128 -1.41 -5.28 8.56
C SER A 128 -1.93 -3.95 8.02
N VAL A 129 -1.45 -3.54 6.86
CA VAL A 129 -1.92 -2.33 6.17
C VAL A 129 -2.63 -2.75 4.90
N GLU A 130 -3.86 -2.30 4.75
CA GLU A 130 -4.71 -2.60 3.61
C GLU A 130 -4.89 -1.36 2.73
N LEU A 131 -4.86 -1.58 1.42
CA LEU A 131 -5.33 -0.63 0.42
C LEU A 131 -6.25 -1.36 -0.56
N VAL A 132 -7.45 -0.82 -0.81
CA VAL A 132 -8.37 -1.32 -1.83
C VAL A 132 -8.42 -0.33 -2.98
N ALA A 133 -7.91 -0.73 -4.15
CA ALA A 133 -7.97 0.06 -5.37
C ALA A 133 -9.40 0.04 -5.94
N THR A 134 -10.04 1.21 -6.01
CA THR A 134 -11.42 1.33 -6.49
C THR A 134 -11.43 1.60 -7.99
N ARG A 135 -12.53 1.25 -8.68
CA ARG A 135 -12.74 1.57 -10.11
C ARG A 135 -11.57 1.16 -11.00
N ASN A 136 -10.93 0.02 -10.71
CA ASN A 136 -9.85 -0.54 -11.51
C ASN A 136 -8.55 0.31 -11.52
N HIS A 137 -8.35 1.18 -10.52
CA HIS A 137 -7.14 1.99 -10.36
C HIS A 137 -5.97 1.20 -9.73
N HIS A 138 -5.67 0.00 -10.24
CA HIS A 138 -4.69 -0.92 -9.65
C HIS A 138 -3.26 -0.36 -9.65
N GLU A 139 -2.85 0.32 -10.73
CA GLU A 139 -1.56 0.97 -10.83
C GLU A 139 -1.37 2.08 -9.77
N TYR A 140 -2.41 2.88 -9.58
CA TYR A 140 -2.43 3.87 -8.51
C TYR A 140 -2.37 3.18 -7.14
N GLY A 141 -3.10 2.08 -6.97
CA GLY A 141 -3.13 1.29 -5.74
C GLY A 141 -1.76 0.75 -5.34
N VAL A 142 -1.03 0.11 -6.25
CA VAL A 142 0.31 -0.43 -5.95
C VAL A 142 1.30 0.67 -5.59
N ASN A 143 1.33 1.77 -6.34
CA ASN A 143 2.20 2.90 -6.01
C ASN A 143 1.86 3.50 -4.65
N ARG A 144 0.56 3.62 -4.34
CA ARG A 144 0.11 4.25 -3.11
C ARG A 144 0.28 3.36 -1.88
N VAL A 145 0.10 2.05 -1.99
CA VAL A 145 0.29 1.13 -0.86
C VAL A 145 1.76 1.04 -0.46
N VAL A 146 2.67 1.02 -1.45
CA VAL A 146 4.12 1.09 -1.22
C VAL A 146 4.46 2.41 -0.53
N ASN A 147 4.06 3.55 -1.09
CA ASN A 147 4.31 4.85 -0.47
C ASN A 147 3.72 4.97 0.95
N LEU A 148 2.53 4.42 1.18
CA LEU A 148 1.92 4.41 2.51
C LEU A 148 2.75 3.62 3.52
N ALA A 149 3.27 2.44 3.14
CA ALA A 149 4.16 1.68 3.99
C ALA A 149 5.43 2.48 4.33
N HIS A 150 6.02 3.16 3.35
CA HIS A 150 7.18 4.04 3.58
C HIS A 150 6.84 5.20 4.55
N GLU A 151 5.73 5.91 4.32
CA GLU A 151 5.26 7.00 5.19
C GLU A 151 5.02 6.53 6.63
N ILE A 152 4.49 5.31 6.82
CA ILE A 152 4.30 4.70 8.15
C ILE A 152 5.64 4.49 8.85
N PHE A 153 6.66 3.98 8.16
CA PHE A 153 7.97 3.77 8.77
C PHE A 153 8.64 5.10 9.15
N LEU A 154 8.53 6.13 8.32
CA LEU A 154 9.02 7.48 8.66
C LEU A 154 8.31 8.05 9.90
N TYR A 155 6.98 7.86 9.98
CA TYR A 155 6.20 8.26 11.16
C TYR A 155 6.68 7.53 12.42
N LEU A 156 6.89 6.21 12.34
CA LEU A 156 7.32 5.41 13.49
C LEU A 156 8.77 5.75 13.92
N HIS A 157 9.69 5.99 12.99
CA HIS A 157 11.03 6.47 13.34
C HIS A 157 10.98 7.82 14.07
N THR A 158 10.09 8.72 13.66
CA THR A 158 10.01 10.07 14.23
C THR A 158 9.34 10.08 15.60
N TYR A 159 8.26 9.32 15.77
CA TYR A 159 7.38 9.45 16.93
C TYR A 159 7.37 8.22 17.85
N GLN A 160 7.96 7.10 17.44
CA GLN A 160 7.98 5.83 18.16
C GLN A 160 9.33 5.11 17.99
N PRO A 161 10.47 5.78 18.26
CA PRO A 161 11.80 5.21 17.99
C PRO A 161 12.07 3.92 18.77
N GLU A 162 11.59 3.80 20.01
CA GLU A 162 11.77 2.60 20.84
C GLU A 162 11.08 1.38 20.23
N TYR A 163 9.91 1.59 19.61
CA TYR A 163 9.24 0.54 18.86
C TYR A 163 10.07 0.09 17.65
N MET A 164 10.66 1.05 16.92
CA MET A 164 11.50 0.77 15.76
C MET A 164 12.78 0.00 16.15
N TRP A 165 13.44 0.38 17.25
CA TRP A 165 14.61 -0.35 17.77
C TRP A 165 14.25 -1.79 18.11
N LYS A 166 13.17 -1.99 18.87
CA LYS A 166 12.76 -3.31 19.35
C LYS A 166 12.36 -4.28 18.23
N HIS A 167 11.79 -3.79 17.14
CA HIS A 167 11.12 -4.64 16.16
C HIS A 167 11.74 -4.64 14.75
N PHE A 168 12.59 -3.66 14.44
CA PHE A 168 13.16 -3.45 13.12
C PHE A 168 14.67 -3.20 13.12
N ASP A 169 15.35 -3.39 14.27
CA ASP A 169 16.79 -3.19 14.43
C ASP A 169 17.25 -1.80 13.92
N ALA A 170 16.41 -0.80 14.13
CA ALA A 170 16.73 0.56 13.74
C ALA A 170 17.95 1.08 14.53
N PRO A 171 18.85 1.88 13.93
CA PRO A 171 19.98 2.46 14.65
C PRO A 171 19.50 3.31 15.83
N GLN A 172 20.21 3.26 16.95
CA GLN A 172 20.12 4.29 17.98
C GLN A 172 20.85 5.52 17.41
N GLU A 173 20.11 6.59 17.13
CA GLU A 173 20.70 7.90 16.86
C GLU A 173 21.13 8.58 18.16
#